data_AF-A0A0U1L7F5-F1
#
_entry.id   AF-A0A0U1L7F5-F1
#
_cell.length_a   1.000
_cell.length_b   1.000
_cell.length_c   1.000
_cell.angle_alpha   90.00
_cell.angle_beta   90.00
_cell.angle_gamma   90.00
#
_symmetry.space_group_name_H-M   'P 1'
#
loop_
_entity.id
_entity.type
_entity.pdbx_description
1 polymer ?
#
loop_
_entity_poly.entity_id
_entity_poly.type
_entity_poly.pdbx_seq_one_letter_code
_entity_poly.pdbx_strand_id
1 'polypeptide(L)'
;MPLYTGGKVENTIEQAKLSQKVSQLEITVTKQQLKLDASNGYYKVLQNQTLLEIAKQTVNDFSAHLNRVRQMYDTGVAPWHDILQTKVRAAAMAPKLQSYRERLSLWAIC
;
A
#
# COMPACT_ATOMS: atom_id res chain seq x y z
N MET A 1 26.00 -52.63 -22.79
CA MET A 1 25.97 -52.03 -21.44
C MET A 1 27.36 -51.52 -21.10
N PRO A 2 27.54 -50.22 -20.79
CA PRO A 2 28.84 -49.73 -20.35
C PRO A 2 29.07 -50.17 -18.90
N LEU A 3 30.16 -50.90 -18.67
CA LEU A 3 30.52 -51.51 -17.38
C LEU A 3 31.14 -50.50 -16.38
N TYR A 4 31.49 -49.30 -16.83
CA TYR A 4 31.99 -48.23 -15.96
C TYR A 4 31.79 -46.88 -16.66
N THR A 5 31.05 -45.96 -16.03
CA THR A 5 30.70 -44.64 -16.60
C THR A 5 31.50 -43.49 -15.97
N GLY A 6 32.59 -43.79 -15.25
CA GLY A 6 33.49 -42.77 -14.70
C GLY A 6 32.83 -41.81 -13.71
N GLY A 7 31.87 -42.28 -12.92
CA GLY A 7 31.14 -41.46 -11.94
C GLY A 7 30.01 -40.61 -12.53
N LYS A 8 29.76 -40.67 -13.86
CA LYS A 8 28.71 -39.87 -14.52
C LYS A 8 27.31 -40.23 -14.02
N VAL A 9 27.07 -41.52 -13.77
CA VAL A 9 25.79 -42.01 -13.25
C VAL A 9 25.62 -41.64 -11.78
N GLU A 10 26.64 -41.80 -10.92
CA GLU A 10 26.59 -41.31 -9.53
C GLU A 10 26.32 -39.80 -9.47
N ASN A 11 27.01 -38.99 -10.26
CA ASN A 11 26.80 -37.53 -10.30
C ASN A 11 25.37 -37.17 -10.73
N THR A 12 24.78 -37.93 -11.66
CA THR A 12 23.39 -37.70 -12.09
C THR A 12 22.39 -38.03 -10.99
N ILE A 13 22.65 -39.08 -10.21
CA ILE A 13 21.84 -39.46 -9.03
C ILE A 13 21.99 -38.42 -7.92
N GLU A 14 23.20 -37.94 -7.66
CA GLU A 14 23.44 -36.85 -6.70
C GLU A 14 22.75 -35.56 -7.13
N GLN A 15 22.82 -35.20 -8.41
CA GLN A 15 22.10 -34.05 -8.96
C GLN A 15 20.60 -34.19 -8.77
N ALA A 16 20.01 -35.36 -9.06
CA ALA A 16 18.58 -35.60 -8.85
C ALA A 16 18.17 -35.48 -7.37
N LYS A 17 19.00 -36.00 -6.44
CA LYS A 17 18.78 -35.85 -4.98
C LYS A 17 18.87 -34.39 -4.54
N LEU A 18 19.83 -33.64 -5.07
CA LEU A 18 19.97 -32.20 -4.78
C LEU A 18 18.78 -31.41 -5.33
N SER A 19 18.34 -31.70 -6.56
CA SER A 19 17.14 -31.09 -7.15
C SER A 19 15.88 -31.36 -6.31
N GLN A 20 15.71 -32.60 -5.83
CA GLN A 20 14.60 -32.92 -4.91
C GLN A 20 14.67 -32.08 -3.62
N LYS A 21 15.88 -31.94 -3.05
CA LYS A 21 16.09 -31.13 -1.84
C LYS A 21 15.79 -29.65 -2.08
N VAL A 22 16.16 -29.12 -3.24
CA VAL A 22 15.80 -27.76 -3.66
C VAL A 22 14.29 -27.59 -3.74
N SER A 23 13.57 -28.48 -4.42
CA SER A 23 12.10 -28.41 -4.50
C SER A 23 11.43 -28.49 -3.11
N GLN A 24 11.99 -29.27 -2.18
CA GLN A 24 11.48 -29.33 -0.81
C GLN A 24 11.69 -28.01 -0.04
N LEU A 25 12.81 -27.34 -0.27
CA LEU A 25 13.10 -26.02 0.29
C LEU A 25 12.21 -24.94 -0.34
N GLU A 26 11.99 -24.99 -1.66
CA GLU A 26 11.08 -24.09 -2.37
C GLU A 26 9.66 -24.16 -1.78
N ILE A 27 9.12 -25.36 -1.53
CA ILE A 27 7.82 -25.51 -0.86
C ILE A 27 7.80 -24.82 0.52
N THR A 28 8.90 -24.90 1.26
CA THR A 28 9.01 -24.26 2.58
C THR A 28 9.03 -22.74 2.45
N VAL A 29 9.78 -22.20 1.48
CA VAL A 29 9.83 -20.77 1.17
C VAL A 29 8.46 -20.28 0.70
N THR A 30 7.78 -20.98 -0.20
CA THR A 30 6.43 -20.60 -0.66
C THR A 30 5.44 -20.56 0.49
N LYS A 31 5.49 -21.51 1.44
CA LYS A 31 4.64 -21.49 2.63
C LYS A 31 4.93 -20.28 3.53
N GLN A 32 6.19 -19.89 3.68
CA GLN A 32 6.57 -18.71 4.46
C GLN A 32 6.12 -17.43 3.75
N GLN A 33 6.31 -17.35 2.44
CA GLN A 33 5.87 -16.22 1.62
C GLN A 33 4.35 -16.03 1.70
N LEU A 34 3.57 -17.11 1.58
CA LEU A 34 2.11 -17.05 1.70
C LEU A 34 1.67 -16.52 3.08
N LYS A 35 2.32 -16.94 4.17
CA LYS A 35 2.04 -16.42 5.52
C LYS A 35 2.38 -14.93 5.63
N LEU A 36 3.49 -14.52 5.05
CA LEU A 36 3.92 -13.11 5.02
C LEU A 36 2.95 -12.26 4.21
N ASP A 37 2.54 -12.73 3.04
CA ASP A 37 1.63 -12.03 2.14
C ASP A 37 0.24 -11.87 2.76
N ALA A 38 -0.27 -12.91 3.43
CA ALA A 38 -1.53 -12.84 4.17
C ALA A 38 -1.47 -11.81 5.31
N SER A 39 -0.38 -11.81 6.09
CA SER A 39 -0.17 -10.85 7.18
C SER A 39 -0.07 -9.42 6.64
N ASN A 40 0.70 -9.21 5.58
CA ASN A 40 0.85 -7.92 4.92
C ASN A 40 -0.48 -7.43 4.33
N GLY A 41 -1.27 -8.33 3.72
CA GLY A 41 -2.60 -8.03 3.19
C GLY A 41 -3.53 -7.47 4.26
N TYR A 42 -3.59 -8.13 5.42
CA TYR A 42 -4.38 -7.68 6.56
C TYR A 42 -4.00 -6.25 7.00
N TYR A 43 -2.71 -6.00 7.23
CA TYR A 43 -2.24 -4.68 7.66
C TYR A 43 -2.43 -3.60 6.59
N LYS A 44 -2.32 -3.93 5.31
CA LYS A 44 -2.59 -2.99 4.21
C LYS A 44 -4.04 -2.50 4.22
N VAL A 45 -5.01 -3.39 4.43
CA VAL A 45 -6.43 -3.02 4.50
C VAL A 45 -6.67 -2.10 5.70
N LEU A 46 -6.16 -2.47 6.87
CA LEU A 46 -6.30 -1.66 8.09
C LEU A 46 -5.67 -0.27 7.91
N GLN A 47 -4.47 -0.20 7.34
CA GLN A 47 -3.80 1.08 7.07
C GLN A 47 -4.60 1.95 6.10
N ASN A 48 -5.15 1.38 5.03
CA ASN A 48 -5.93 2.13 4.05
C ASN A 48 -7.24 2.69 4.66
N GLN A 49 -7.88 1.95 5.58
CA GLN A 49 -9.05 2.45 6.31
C GLN A 49 -8.69 3.66 7.19
N THR A 50 -7.60 3.56 7.96
CA THR A 50 -7.12 4.67 8.79
C THR A 50 -6.74 5.89 7.95
N LEU A 51 -6.08 5.70 6.80
CA LEU A 51 -5.74 6.79 5.88
C LEU A 51 -6.98 7.49 5.33
N LEU A 52 -8.07 6.75 5.06
CA LEU A 52 -9.33 7.32 4.60
C LEU A 52 -9.99 8.19 5.67
N GLU A 53 -9.97 7.77 6.93
CA GLU A 53 -10.47 8.58 8.04
C GLU A 53 -9.63 9.86 8.25
N ILE A 54 -8.30 9.76 8.22
CA ILE A 54 -7.40 10.93 8.29
C ILE A 54 -7.66 11.89 7.14
N ALA A 55 -7.87 11.38 5.92
CA ALA A 55 -8.18 12.22 4.76
C ALA A 55 -9.50 12.98 4.92
N LYS A 56 -10.54 12.33 5.47
CA LYS A 56 -11.83 13.01 5.77
C LYS A 56 -11.65 14.09 6.83
N GLN A 57 -10.95 13.80 7.92
CA GLN A 57 -10.65 14.76 8.98
C GLN A 57 -9.90 15.97 8.42
N THR A 58 -8.90 15.73 7.57
CA THR A 58 -8.14 16.80 6.90
C THR A 58 -9.06 17.74 6.10
N VAL A 59 -10.00 17.20 5.31
CA VAL A 59 -10.97 18.03 4.55
C VAL A 59 -11.83 18.89 5.49
N ASN A 60 -12.30 18.31 6.60
CA ASN A 60 -13.09 19.03 7.59
C ASN A 60 -12.28 20.15 8.26
N ASP A 61 -11.03 19.89 8.63
CA ASP A 61 -10.13 20.88 9.25
C ASP A 61 -9.85 22.06 8.32
N PHE A 62 -9.62 21.79 7.02
CA PHE A 62 -9.44 22.84 6.03
C PHE A 62 -10.72 23.65 5.78
N SER A 63 -11.89 23.02 5.83
CA SER A 63 -13.18 23.72 5.78
C SER A 63 -13.36 24.65 6.99
N ALA A 64 -13.06 24.17 8.19
CA ALA A 64 -13.09 24.97 9.41
C ALA A 64 -12.05 26.10 9.39
N HIS A 65 -10.87 25.86 8.83
CA HIS A 65 -9.85 26.89 8.65
C HIS A 65 -10.30 27.98 7.67
N LEU A 66 -10.91 27.61 6.54
CA LEU A 66 -11.49 28.56 5.58
C LEU A 66 -12.56 29.44 6.23
N ASN A 67 -13.43 28.86 7.05
CA ASN A 67 -14.44 29.62 7.79
C ASN A 67 -13.80 30.62 8.76
N ARG A 68 -12.72 30.25 9.45
CA ARG A 68 -11.97 31.18 10.32
C ARG A 68 -11.33 32.32 9.55
N VAL A 69 -10.65 32.04 8.44
CA VAL A 69 -10.04 33.07 7.60
C VAL A 69 -11.10 34.02 7.02
N ARG A 70 -12.27 33.49 6.66
CA ARG A 70 -13.41 34.31 6.22
C ARG A 70 -13.91 35.25 7.32
N GLN A 71 -14.09 34.75 8.54
CA GLN A 71 -14.46 35.58 9.68
C GLN A 71 -13.42 36.66 9.98
N MET A 72 -12.13 36.35 9.87
CA MET A 72 -11.04 37.33 10.03
C MET A 72 -11.01 38.38 8.93
N TYR A 73 -11.44 38.03 7.71
CA TYR A 73 -11.63 39.00 6.63
C TYR A 73 -12.82 39.92 6.89
N ASP A 74 -13.95 39.36 7.33
CA ASP A 74 -15.16 40.12 7.64
C ASP A 74 -14.93 41.12 8.80
N THR A 75 -14.01 40.82 9.72
CA THR A 75 -13.57 41.74 10.79
C THR A 75 -12.42 42.66 10.40
N GLY A 76 -11.93 42.60 9.16
CA GLY A 76 -10.86 43.45 8.63
C GLY A 76 -9.44 43.09 9.07
N VAL A 77 -9.26 41.93 9.71
CA VAL A 77 -7.98 41.46 10.26
C VAL A 77 -7.14 40.68 9.24
N ALA A 78 -7.79 39.99 8.30
CA ALA A 78 -7.11 39.20 7.28
C ALA A 78 -7.24 39.81 5.87
N PRO A 79 -6.19 39.77 5.04
CA PRO A 79 -6.22 40.25 3.67
C PRO A 79 -6.87 39.26 2.69
N TRP A 80 -7.47 39.78 1.61
CA TRP A 80 -8.16 38.99 0.58
C TRP A 80 -7.29 37.86 -0.03
N HIS A 81 -5.98 38.08 -0.15
CA HIS A 81 -5.07 37.09 -0.72
C HIS A 81 -5.02 35.78 0.08
N ASP A 82 -5.21 35.85 1.40
CA ASP A 82 -5.15 34.69 2.31
C ASP A 82 -6.38 33.79 2.13
N ILE A 83 -7.54 34.38 1.87
CA ILE A 83 -8.77 33.66 1.50
C ILE A 83 -8.55 32.88 0.21
N LEU A 84 -7.95 33.52 -0.80
CA LEU A 84 -7.72 32.89 -2.10
C LEU A 84 -6.76 31.71 -1.98
N GLN A 85 -5.66 31.87 -1.25
CA GLN A 85 -4.73 30.77 -0.98
C GLN A 85 -5.40 29.63 -0.22
N THR A 86 -6.23 29.94 0.77
CA THR A 86 -6.94 28.92 1.57
C THR A 86 -7.95 28.15 0.73
N LYS A 87 -8.67 28.82 -0.19
CA LYS A 87 -9.58 28.17 -1.14
C LYS A 87 -8.86 27.20 -2.07
N VAL A 88 -7.69 27.59 -2.61
CA VAL A 88 -6.89 26.71 -3.49
C VAL A 88 -6.40 25.49 -2.71
N ARG A 89 -5.93 25.67 -1.49
CA ARG A 89 -5.49 24.57 -0.62
C ARG A 89 -6.63 23.61 -0.28
N ALA A 90 -7.83 24.12 -0.01
CA ALA A 90 -9.02 23.30 0.24
C ALA A 90 -9.43 22.49 -1.00
N ALA A 91 -9.44 23.11 -2.18
CA ALA A 91 -9.76 22.44 -3.44
C ALA A 91 -8.80 21.29 -3.78
N ALA A 92 -7.52 21.42 -3.40
CA ALA A 92 -6.51 20.37 -3.60
C ALA A 92 -6.71 19.12 -2.71
N MET A 93 -7.58 19.16 -1.69
CA MET A 93 -7.80 18.02 -0.78
C MET A 93 -8.89 17.06 -1.24
N ALA A 94 -9.92 17.55 -1.94
CA ALA A 94 -10.99 16.72 -2.51
C ALA A 94 -10.49 15.56 -3.40
N PRO A 95 -9.55 15.76 -4.36
CA PRO A 95 -9.05 14.65 -5.18
C PRO A 95 -8.27 13.61 -4.37
N LYS A 96 -7.64 13.99 -3.24
CA LYS A 96 -6.94 13.04 -2.37
C LYS A 96 -7.92 12.08 -1.69
N LEU A 97 -9.06 12.57 -1.22
CA LEU A 97 -10.08 11.72 -0.62
C LEU A 97 -10.65 10.71 -1.65
N GLN A 98 -10.88 11.18 -2.87
CA GLN A 98 -11.38 10.36 -3.96
C GLN A 98 -10.42 9.20 -4.30
N SER A 99 -9.11 9.46 -4.37
CA SER A 99 -8.13 8.41 -4.68
C SER A 99 -8.01 7.35 -3.59
N TYR A 100 -8.19 7.69 -2.31
CA TYR A 100 -8.25 6.69 -1.23
C TYR A 100 -9.49 5.80 -1.33
N ARG A 101 -10.64 6.36 -1.72
CA ARG A 101 -11.87 5.59 -1.93
C ARG A 101 -11.73 4.58 -3.06
N GLU A 102 -11.15 5.01 -4.18
CA GLU A 102 -10.91 4.16 -5.35
C GLU A 102 -9.94 3.01 -5.05
N ARG A 103 -8.87 3.28 -4.28
CA ARG A 103 -7.94 2.24 -3.82
C ARG A 103 -8.61 1.20 -2.94
N LEU A 104 -9.56 1.60 -2.10
CA LEU A 104 -10.31 0.68 -1.25
C LEU A 104 -11.30 -0.17 -2.06
N SER A 105 -11.97 0.42 -3.05
CA SER A 105 -12.93 -0.30 -3.89
C SER A 105 -12.28 -1.31 -4.83
N LEU A 106 -11.06 -1.04 -5.32
CA LEU A 106 -10.31 -2.01 -6.14
C LEU A 106 -10.00 -3.31 -5.37
N TRP A 107 -9.70 -3.20 -4.07
CA TRP A 107 -9.50 -4.37 -3.20
C TRP A 107 -10.77 -5.13 -2.87
N ALA A 108 -11.95 -4.52 -3.05
CA ALA A 108 -13.24 -5.17 -2.80
C ALA A 108 -13.77 -5.96 -4.01
N ILE A 109 -13.15 -5.80 -5.20
CA ILE A 109 -13.57 -6.43 -6.45
C ILE A 109 -12.76 -7.70 -6.77
N CYS A 110 -11.54 -7.84 -6.24
CA CYS A 110 -10.78 -9.10 -6.25
C CYS A 110 -11.29 -10.05 -5.16
#